data_AF-A0A2D4IQC8-F1
#
_entry.id   AF-A0A2D4IQC8-F1
#
_cell.length_a   1.000
_cell.length_b   1.000
_cell.length_c   1.000
_cell.angle_alpha   90.00
_cell.angle_beta   90.00
_cell.angle_gamma   90.00
#
_symmetry.space_group_name_H-M   'P 1'
#
loop_
_entity.id
_entity.type
_entity.pdbx_description
1 polymer ?
#
loop_
_entity_poly.entity_id
_entity_poly.type
_entity_poly.pdbx_seq_one_letter_code
_entity_poly.pdbx_strand_id
1 'polypeptide(L)'
;DLHLPFLCFKPEQILQILTCILTERKIVFFCSDWALLTLVSKCFMLYIHPLQWRYTFVPILSHQMLDFVMAPTPFLMGCHIDHFEEVCMEIDDLILINIDSGEIAQSKSSEEETDIPDIPAEAARVFIT
;
A
#
# COMPACT_ATOMS: atom_id res chain seq x y z
N ASP A 1 -7.33 12.62 10.59
CA ASP A 1 -6.25 13.60 10.45
C ASP A 1 -5.55 13.33 9.14
N LEU A 2 -5.88 14.08 8.08
CA LEU A 2 -5.51 13.75 6.70
C LEU A 2 -4.08 14.14 6.32
N HIS A 3 -3.28 14.65 7.26
CA HIS A 3 -1.91 15.05 6.95
C HIS A 3 -0.89 13.93 7.18
N LEU A 4 -1.26 12.84 7.87
CA LEU A 4 -0.32 11.79 8.29
C LEU A 4 0.43 11.13 7.13
N PRO A 5 -0.20 10.74 5.99
CA PRO A 5 0.55 10.23 4.86
C PRO A 5 1.62 11.19 4.32
N PHE A 6 1.41 12.51 4.41
CA PHE A 6 2.38 13.53 3.99
C PHE A 6 3.57 13.69 4.96
N LEU A 7 3.47 13.11 6.16
CA LEU A 7 4.60 13.02 7.09
C LEU A 7 5.43 11.75 6.87
N CYS A 8 4.82 10.69 6.34
CA CYS A 8 5.46 9.39 6.13
C CYS A 8 6.02 9.21 4.70
N PHE A 9 5.41 9.87 3.71
CA PHE A 9 5.71 9.68 2.31
C PHE A 9 5.97 11.01 1.60
N LYS A 10 6.83 10.97 0.58
CA LYS A 10 6.97 12.06 -0.38
C LYS A 10 5.73 12.14 -1.28
N PRO A 11 5.43 13.31 -1.88
CA PRO A 11 4.30 13.46 -2.80
C PRO A 11 4.25 12.42 -3.92
N GLU A 12 5.42 12.05 -4.47
CA GLU A 12 5.54 11.04 -5.53
C GLU A 12 5.05 9.67 -5.05
N GLN A 13 5.45 9.26 -3.85
CA GLN A 13 5.05 8.00 -3.24
C GLN A 13 3.56 7.99 -2.93
N ILE A 14 3.00 9.11 -2.45
CA ILE A 14 1.55 9.22 -2.22
C ILE A 14 0.77 9.04 -3.52
N LEU A 15 1.21 9.69 -4.61
CA LEU A 15 0.59 9.51 -5.92
C LEU A 15 0.71 8.07 -6.42
N GLN A 16 1.86 7.43 -6.22
CA GLN A 16 2.08 6.04 -6.62
C GLN A 16 1.17 5.08 -5.84
N ILE A 17 1.05 5.26 -4.52
CA ILE A 17 0.15 4.47 -3.67
C ILE A 17 -1.31 4.68 -4.11
N LEU A 18 -1.71 5.93 -4.39
CA LEU A 18 -3.03 6.23 -4.93
C LEU A 18 -3.26 5.53 -6.27
N THR A 19 -2.27 5.51 -7.17
CA THR A 19 -2.39 4.75 -8.42
C THR A 19 -2.59 3.26 -8.13
N CYS A 20 -1.81 2.65 -7.25
CA CYS A 20 -1.98 1.23 -6.88
C CYS A 20 -3.39 0.95 -6.34
N ILE A 21 -3.95 1.86 -5.53
CA ILE A 21 -5.32 1.75 -5.01
C ILE A 21 -6.35 1.92 -6.14
N LEU A 22 -6.20 2.91 -7.01
CA LEU A 22 -7.16 3.18 -8.08
C LEU A 22 -7.12 2.13 -9.21
N THR A 23 -6.01 1.40 -9.33
CA THR A 23 -5.82 0.27 -10.24
C THR A 23 -6.07 -1.08 -9.56
N GLU A 24 -6.65 -1.08 -8.35
CA GLU A 24 -7.12 -2.27 -7.65
C GLU A 24 -6.02 -3.34 -7.44
N ARG A 25 -4.79 -2.91 -7.09
CA ARG A 25 -3.69 -3.84 -6.77
C ARG A 25 -3.89 -4.53 -5.42
N LYS A 26 -3.18 -5.64 -5.21
CA LYS A 26 -3.03 -6.29 -3.89
C LYS A 26 -1.98 -5.54 -3.08
N ILE A 27 -2.38 -4.89 -2.00
CA ILE A 27 -1.52 -3.97 -1.26
C ILE A 27 -1.39 -4.43 0.19
N VAL A 28 -0.15 -4.45 0.68
CA VAL A 28 0.17 -4.64 2.11
C VAL A 28 0.97 -3.45 2.61
N PHE A 29 0.39 -2.71 3.57
CA PHE A 29 1.12 -1.71 4.33
C PHE A 29 1.87 -2.35 5.51
N PHE A 30 3.08 -1.88 5.78
CA PHE A 30 3.91 -2.30 6.91
C PHE A 30 4.30 -1.09 7.76
N CYS A 31 4.31 -1.28 9.08
CA CYS A 31 4.74 -0.26 10.03
C CYS A 31 5.07 -0.94 11.37
N SER A 32 5.97 -0.34 12.14
CA SER A 32 6.26 -0.72 13.52
C SER A 32 5.23 -0.17 14.54
N ASP A 33 4.43 0.82 14.15
CA ASP A 33 3.36 1.41 14.97
C ASP A 33 1.97 1.08 14.40
N TRP A 34 1.20 0.28 15.15
CA TRP A 34 -0.16 -0.14 14.77
C TRP A 34 -1.16 1.02 14.62
N ALA A 35 -1.03 2.07 15.44
CA ALA A 35 -1.89 3.23 15.36
C ALA A 35 -1.58 4.02 14.09
N LEU A 36 -0.29 4.25 13.80
CA LEU A 36 0.13 4.92 12.57
C LEU A 36 -0.31 4.13 11.33
N LEU A 37 -0.09 2.82 11.31
CA LEU A 37 -0.54 1.91 10.24
C LEU A 37 -2.03 2.08 9.93
N THR A 38 -2.86 2.03 10.98
CA THR A 38 -4.32 2.14 10.85
C THR A 38 -4.73 3.51 10.34
N LEU A 39 -4.13 4.57 10.89
CA LEU A 39 -4.47 5.95 10.54
C LEU A 39 -4.07 6.28 9.11
N VAL A 40 -2.85 5.94 8.70
CA VAL A 40 -2.35 6.16 7.33
C VAL A 40 -3.19 5.37 6.31
N SER A 41 -3.45 4.08 6.56
CA SER A 41 -4.29 3.24 5.69
C SER A 41 -5.69 3.83 5.50
N LYS A 42 -6.30 4.35 6.58
CA LYS A 42 -7.61 5.03 6.50
C LYS A 42 -7.56 6.36 5.76
N CYS A 43 -6.46 7.11 5.85
CA CYS A 43 -6.31 8.37 5.11
C CYS A 43 -6.37 8.12 3.60
N PHE A 44 -5.71 7.07 3.11
CA PHE A 44 -5.78 6.72 1.69
C PHE A 44 -7.21 6.37 1.21
N MET A 45 -8.02 5.72 2.06
CA MET A 45 -9.44 5.49 1.75
C MET A 45 -10.25 6.78 1.66
N LEU A 46 -9.86 7.81 2.42
CA LEU A 46 -10.50 9.13 2.35
C LEU A 46 -10.03 9.93 1.13
N TYR A 47 -8.77 9.78 0.72
CA TYR A 47 -8.22 10.48 -0.45
C TYR A 47 -8.88 10.09 -1.78
N ILE A 48 -9.36 8.85 -1.89
CA ILE A 48 -10.02 8.39 -3.12
C ILE A 48 -11.47 8.88 -3.25
N HIS A 49 -12.03 9.59 -2.26
CA HIS A 49 -13.40 10.12 -2.39
C HIS A 49 -13.56 11.01 -3.65
N PRO A 50 -14.68 10.91 -4.38
CA PRO A 50 -15.91 10.16 -4.04
C PRO A 50 -15.87 8.66 -4.41
N LEU A 51 -14.77 8.16 -4.97
CA LEU A 51 -14.59 6.72 -5.21
C LEU A 51 -14.54 5.97 -3.88
N GLN A 52 -14.85 4.68 -3.95
CA GLN A 52 -14.90 3.80 -2.80
C GLN A 52 -14.12 2.53 -3.12
N TRP A 53 -13.22 2.15 -2.23
CA TRP A 53 -12.60 0.83 -2.27
C TRP A 53 -13.67 -0.23 -2.01
N ARG A 54 -13.86 -1.16 -2.95
CA ARG A 54 -14.92 -2.17 -2.87
C ARG A 54 -14.45 -3.55 -2.39
N TYR A 55 -13.15 -3.72 -2.26
CA TYR A 55 -12.53 -4.98 -1.88
C TYR A 55 -12.21 -5.02 -0.39
N THR A 56 -11.60 -6.12 0.05
CA THR A 56 -11.18 -6.33 1.44
C THR A 56 -10.26 -5.20 1.89
N PHE A 57 -10.60 -4.58 3.01
CA PHE A 57 -9.77 -3.57 3.70
C PHE A 57 -9.59 -4.01 5.16
N VAL A 58 -8.37 -4.41 5.52
CA VAL A 58 -8.01 -4.89 6.86
C VAL A 58 -6.75 -4.14 7.33
N PRO A 59 -6.89 -2.99 8.00
CA PRO A 59 -5.74 -2.14 8.34
C PRO A 59 -4.76 -2.77 9.34
N ILE A 60 -5.18 -3.81 10.07
CA ILE A 60 -4.33 -4.59 10.97
C ILE A 60 -4.66 -6.07 10.78
N LEU A 61 -3.69 -6.83 10.32
CA LEU A 61 -3.71 -8.28 10.18
C LEU A 61 -2.84 -8.88 11.28
N SER A 62 -3.41 -9.76 12.11
CA SER A 62 -2.63 -10.49 13.12
C SER A 62 -1.80 -11.60 12.48
N HIS A 63 -0.73 -12.04 13.14
CA HIS A 63 0.11 -13.13 12.65
C HIS A 63 -0.66 -14.41 12.24
N GLN A 64 -1.67 -14.82 13.03
CA GLN A 64 -2.51 -16.01 12.72
C GLN A 64 -3.38 -15.86 11.47
N MET A 65 -3.40 -14.67 10.88
CA MET A 65 -4.23 -14.29 9.74
C MET A 65 -3.37 -13.95 8.51
N LEU A 66 -2.05 -14.13 8.55
CA LEU A 66 -1.18 -13.78 7.42
C LEU A 66 -1.56 -14.55 6.15
N ASP A 67 -2.10 -15.77 6.26
CA ASP A 67 -2.61 -16.54 5.13
C ASP A 67 -3.64 -15.79 4.27
N PHE A 68 -4.33 -14.77 4.81
CA PHE A 68 -5.28 -13.97 4.03
C PHE A 68 -4.62 -13.13 2.94
N VAL A 69 -3.31 -12.89 3.00
CA VAL A 69 -2.59 -12.23 1.89
C VAL A 69 -2.67 -13.07 0.61
N MET A 70 -2.92 -14.38 0.72
CA MET A 70 -3.11 -15.32 -0.42
C MET A 70 -4.43 -15.14 -1.18
N ALA A 71 -5.24 -14.14 -0.82
CA ALA A 71 -6.48 -13.88 -1.52
C ALA A 71 -6.24 -13.63 -3.03
N PRO A 72 -7.05 -14.25 -3.92
CA PRO A 72 -6.90 -14.07 -5.37
C PRO A 72 -7.42 -12.70 -5.83
N THR A 73 -8.31 -12.08 -5.06
CA THR A 73 -8.89 -10.77 -5.35
C THR A 73 -8.01 -9.62 -4.86
N PRO A 74 -8.19 -8.40 -5.36
CA PRO A 74 -7.60 -7.21 -4.77
C PRO A 74 -7.91 -7.10 -3.27
N PHE A 75 -6.99 -6.50 -2.52
CA PHE A 75 -7.16 -6.21 -1.11
C PHE A 75 -6.19 -5.11 -0.69
N LEU A 76 -6.50 -4.50 0.45
CA LEU A 76 -5.60 -3.61 1.16
C LEU A 76 -5.53 -4.10 2.61
N MET A 77 -4.35 -4.59 2.99
CA MET A 77 -4.10 -5.11 4.33
C MET A 77 -2.95 -4.36 5.00
N GLY A 78 -2.86 -4.43 6.32
CA GLY A 78 -1.74 -3.87 7.10
C GLY A 78 -1.14 -4.90 8.03
N CYS A 79 0.20 -5.00 8.06
CA CYS A 79 0.95 -5.92 8.92
C CYS A 79 2.00 -5.17 9.75
N HIS A 80 2.43 -5.77 10.85
CA HIS A 80 3.65 -5.31 11.53
C HIS A 80 4.85 -5.50 10.61
N ILE A 81 5.86 -4.62 10.73
CA ILE A 81 7.09 -4.72 9.95
C ILE A 81 7.84 -6.05 10.16
N ASP A 82 7.70 -6.67 11.33
CA ASP A 82 8.33 -7.98 11.63
C ASP A 82 7.86 -9.12 10.71
N HIS A 83 6.70 -8.96 10.06
CA HIS A 83 6.16 -9.95 9.12
C HIS A 83 6.53 -9.66 7.65
N PHE A 84 7.37 -8.65 7.38
CA PHE A 84 7.70 -8.25 6.03
C PHE A 84 8.34 -9.38 5.21
N GLU A 85 9.35 -10.06 5.77
CA GLU A 85 10.05 -11.14 5.06
C GLU A 85 9.12 -12.32 4.73
N GLU A 86 8.28 -12.71 5.69
CA GLU A 86 7.25 -13.75 5.53
C GLU A 86 6.31 -13.37 4.38
N VAL A 87 5.66 -12.21 4.45
CA VAL A 87 4.68 -11.77 3.43
C VAL A 87 5.32 -11.56 2.04
N CYS A 88 6.56 -11.06 1.98
CA CYS A 88 7.27 -10.84 0.72
C CYS A 88 7.57 -12.14 -0.03
N MET A 89 7.70 -13.25 0.68
CA MET A 89 8.02 -14.56 0.09
C MET A 89 6.81 -15.40 -0.28
N GLU A 90 5.63 -15.11 0.27
CA GLU A 90 4.43 -15.96 0.11
C GLU A 90 3.80 -15.87 -1.29
N ILE A 91 3.82 -14.70 -1.95
CA ILE A 91 3.02 -14.46 -3.17
C ILE A 91 3.71 -13.47 -4.09
N ASP A 92 3.62 -13.71 -5.39
CA ASP A 92 4.01 -12.78 -6.44
C ASP A 92 3.00 -11.62 -6.58
N ASP A 93 3.44 -10.49 -7.15
CA ASP A 93 2.60 -9.33 -7.47
C ASP A 93 1.91 -8.59 -6.31
N LEU A 94 2.40 -8.76 -5.07
CA LEU A 94 2.00 -7.91 -3.95
C LEU A 94 2.73 -6.58 -4.01
N ILE A 95 1.99 -5.48 -3.85
CA ILE A 95 2.58 -4.16 -3.60
C ILE A 95 2.84 -4.03 -2.10
N LEU A 96 4.11 -3.97 -1.73
CA LEU A 96 4.60 -3.88 -0.37
C LEU A 96 4.94 -2.41 -0.07
N ILE A 97 4.29 -1.81 0.92
CA ILE A 97 4.48 -0.40 1.26
C ILE A 97 4.96 -0.28 2.71
N ASN A 98 6.18 0.18 2.91
CA ASN A 98 6.72 0.45 4.24
C ASN A 98 6.44 1.91 4.64
N ILE A 99 5.61 2.11 5.67
CA ILE A 99 5.25 3.44 6.18
C ILE A 99 6.43 4.08 6.95
N ASP A 100 7.29 3.27 7.56
CA ASP A 100 8.40 3.76 8.38
C ASP A 100 9.55 4.30 7.51
N SER A 101 9.85 3.64 6.39
CA SER A 101 10.89 4.08 5.43
C SER A 101 10.34 4.90 4.25
N GLY A 102 9.03 4.84 4.03
CA GLY A 102 8.36 5.39 2.84
C GLY A 102 8.54 4.54 1.58
N GLU A 103 9.20 3.39 1.65
CA GLU A 103 9.53 2.57 0.47
C GLU A 103 8.31 1.83 -0.09
N ILE A 104 8.29 1.70 -1.42
CA ILE A 104 7.28 0.95 -2.16
C ILE A 104 8.03 -0.07 -3.01
N ALA A 105 7.68 -1.35 -2.85
CA ALA A 105 8.28 -2.47 -3.56
C ALA A 105 7.18 -3.41 -4.08
N GLN A 106 7.57 -4.33 -4.96
CA GLN A 106 6.72 -5.44 -5.38
C GLN A 106 7.36 -6.74 -4.88
N SER A 107 6.56 -7.67 -4.38
CA SER A 107 7.02 -9.04 -4.12
C SER A 107 7.44 -9.70 -5.44
N LYS A 108 8.29 -10.72 -5.35
CA LYS A 108 9.03 -11.32 -6.47
C LYS A 108 8.22 -11.34 -7.80
N SER A 109 8.65 -10.53 -8.76
CA SER A 109 8.37 -10.75 -10.18
C SER A 109 9.63 -11.32 -10.81
N SER A 110 9.48 -12.41 -11.57
CA SER A 110 10.55 -13.01 -12.35
C SER A 110 11.08 -12.03 -13.40
N GLU A 111 12.28 -11.47 -13.17
CA GLU A 111 13.23 -10.79 -14.08
C GLU A 111 12.77 -9.82 -15.20
N GLU A 112 11.49 -9.53 -15.41
CA GLU A 112 11.03 -8.60 -16.45
C GLU A 112 10.05 -7.57 -15.86
N GLU A 113 10.57 -6.35 -15.64
CA GLU A 113 9.86 -5.11 -15.25
C GLU A 113 8.96 -5.16 -13.99
N THR A 114 9.12 -4.19 -13.10
CA THR A 114 8.18 -4.01 -11.98
C THR A 114 6.83 -3.56 -12.52
N ASP A 115 5.76 -4.31 -12.25
CA ASP A 115 4.37 -3.97 -12.58
C ASP A 115 3.73 -3.05 -11.51
N ILE A 116 4.56 -2.21 -10.90
CA ILE A 116 4.07 -1.13 -10.04
C ILE A 116 3.61 -0.02 -10.98
N PRO A 117 2.32 0.35 -10.98
CA PRO A 117 1.84 1.33 -11.92
C PRO A 117 2.45 2.72 -11.69
N ASP A 118 2.77 3.39 -12.80
CA ASP A 118 3.40 4.71 -12.80
C ASP A 118 2.53 5.79 -12.16
N ILE A 119 3.18 6.86 -11.68
CA ILE A 119 2.46 8.05 -11.24
C ILE A 119 1.71 8.71 -12.41
N PRO A 120 0.48 9.20 -12.23
CA PRO A 120 -0.27 9.79 -13.33
C PRO A 120 0.37 11.12 -13.74
N ALA A 121 0.80 11.24 -14.99
CA ALA A 121 1.63 12.37 -15.45
C ALA A 121 1.02 13.75 -15.16
N GLU A 122 -0.27 13.94 -15.38
CA GLU A 122 -0.93 15.23 -15.11
C GLU A 122 -1.03 15.53 -13.60
N ALA A 123 -1.30 14.51 -12.78
CA ALA A 123 -1.32 14.70 -11.32
C ALA A 123 0.08 15.05 -10.80
N ALA A 124 1.11 14.36 -11.31
CA ALA A 124 2.50 14.63 -10.98
C ALA A 124 2.90 16.08 -11.28
N ARG A 125 2.50 16.62 -12.43
CA ARG A 125 2.80 18.01 -12.80
C ARG A 125 2.20 19.03 -11.84
N VAL A 126 1.01 18.77 -11.31
CA VAL A 126 0.30 19.71 -10.43
C VAL A 126 0.71 19.58 -8.96
N PHE A 127 0.97 18.35 -8.49
CA PHE A 127 1.23 18.08 -7.07
C PHE A 127 2.70 18.15 -6.66
N ILE A 128 3.64 18.04 -7.61
CA ILE A 128 5.08 17.99 -7.33
C ILE A 128 5.80 19.32 -7.69
N THR A 129 5.13 20.26 -8.37
CA THR A 129 5.67 21.62 -8.60
C THR A 129 5.42 22.55 -7.42
#